data_AF-A0A377JT76-F1
#
_entry.id   AF-A0A377JT76-F1
#
_cell.length_a   1.000
_cell.length_b   1.000
_cell.length_c   1.000
_cell.angle_alpha   90.00
_cell.angle_beta   90.00
_cell.angle_gamma   90.00
#
_symmetry.space_group_name_H-M   'P 1'
#
loop_
_entity.id
_entity.type
_entity.pdbx_description
1 polymer ?
#
loop_
_entity_poly.entity_id
_entity_poly.type
_entity_poly.pdbx_seq_one_letter_code
_entity_poly.pdbx_strand_id
1 'polypeptide(L)'
;MTASLYNQTLDILHQSFKTLDIKLAKDNAQKSLESLWQKQSGENPQLTENEIRMAILHFYHQCGLGAFVHYDKNTLHIITHIKNKKHNIYVDSICEFLKTHKALYTQEKIKQGELTKQDFKELFDFIESSFDLQRNTQRELIKIALRNVFGIQARDALFFKDGEIKLFAFDYEKVKINNEIRKINSNAHINVLSNEDKKILDNALLSSDMHTIIVQNTLIILQNDIHLSRIDNLEFNKRFSFFAIQKLRLYIENLAINHIDSLAKSIYCMNLAHKYAGVMFEVVAKELLELCSKNNANAIKFIEFYNGGSLELKGQILKKPLITDSNGNPWTINLIQQALRSKLNIEFDIQKMQQQSDDIDKQIENITRTSNQHELSLKESHTKAEYCKNDLESKNQALRLLVNQKAPKEQIDTLSEEINALILKKSQILNTTEELQKELVGLNNEHIKLLESKEELKQRINYTFKKNREIFLQYDLLCHALGDAIANGKELI
;
A
#
# COMPACT_ATOMS: atom_id res chain seq x y z
N MET A 1 -64.43 22.52 9.60
CA MET A 1 -63.32 23.49 9.42
C MET A 1 -62.54 23.05 8.21
N THR A 2 -62.70 23.76 7.08
CA THR A 2 -61.94 23.48 5.85
C THR A 2 -60.49 23.89 6.07
N ALA A 3 -59.54 22.95 5.97
CA ALA A 3 -58.12 23.28 6.03
C ALA A 3 -57.78 24.23 4.88
N SER A 4 -57.09 25.34 5.17
CA SER A 4 -56.63 26.29 4.15
C SER A 4 -55.87 25.56 3.04
N LEU A 5 -56.11 25.93 1.78
CA LEU A 5 -55.49 25.33 0.59
C LEU A 5 -53.95 25.40 0.65
N TYR A 6 -53.42 26.45 1.27
CA TYR A 6 -52.01 26.62 1.60
C TYR A 6 -51.46 25.44 2.44
N ASN A 7 -52.14 25.08 3.52
CA ASN A 7 -51.71 24.00 4.41
C ASN A 7 -51.82 22.63 3.72
N GLN A 8 -52.89 22.40 2.94
CA GLN A 8 -53.03 21.17 2.15
C GLN A 8 -51.90 21.02 1.11
N THR A 9 -51.50 22.13 0.49
CA THR A 9 -50.38 22.17 -0.45
C THR A 9 -49.05 21.82 0.24
N LEU A 10 -48.80 22.40 1.41
CA LEU A 10 -47.61 22.07 2.22
C LEU A 10 -47.61 20.61 2.68
N ASP A 11 -48.76 20.07 3.09
CA ASP A 11 -48.88 18.67 3.52
C ASP A 11 -48.53 17.71 2.38
N ILE A 12 -49.02 17.96 1.17
CA ILE A 12 -48.68 17.18 -0.03
C ILE A 12 -47.17 17.22 -0.29
N LEU A 13 -46.56 18.40 -0.21
CA LEU A 13 -45.12 18.57 -0.43
C LEU A 13 -44.32 17.84 0.64
N HIS A 14 -44.61 18.04 1.93
CA HIS A 14 -43.92 17.36 3.01
C HIS A 14 -44.07 15.83 2.96
N GLN A 15 -45.24 15.31 2.56
CA GLN A 15 -45.44 13.87 2.39
C GLN A 15 -44.65 13.32 1.21
N SER A 16 -44.64 14.03 0.07
CA SER A 16 -43.96 13.58 -1.15
C SER A 16 -42.44 13.53 -0.99
N PHE A 17 -41.87 14.43 -0.18
CA PHE A 17 -40.43 14.52 0.08
C PHE A 17 -39.94 13.72 1.30
N LYS A 18 -40.72 12.73 1.78
CA LYS A 18 -40.25 11.75 2.79
C LYS A 18 -39.26 10.73 2.22
N THR A 19 -39.21 10.56 0.91
CA THR A 19 -38.23 9.70 0.22
C THR A 19 -36.92 10.45 -0.03
N LEU A 20 -35.81 9.70 -0.12
CA LEU A 20 -34.52 10.24 -0.54
C LEU A 20 -34.45 10.47 -2.06
N ASP A 21 -35.35 9.85 -2.83
CA ASP A 21 -35.47 10.01 -4.27
C ASP A 21 -36.17 11.34 -4.61
N ILE A 22 -35.36 12.36 -4.87
CA ILE A 22 -35.82 13.72 -5.11
C ILE A 22 -36.61 13.85 -6.41
N LYS A 23 -36.24 13.10 -7.45
CA LYS A 23 -36.93 13.09 -8.73
C LYS A 23 -38.32 12.51 -8.58
N LEU A 24 -38.43 11.35 -7.94
CA LEU A 24 -39.72 10.73 -7.63
C LEU A 24 -40.58 11.62 -6.73
N ALA A 25 -39.98 12.25 -5.72
CA ALA A 25 -40.68 13.17 -4.82
C ALA A 25 -41.29 14.36 -5.58
N LYS A 26 -40.54 14.96 -6.51
CA LYS A 26 -41.03 16.05 -7.36
C LYS A 26 -42.18 15.60 -8.26
N ASP A 27 -42.04 14.46 -8.93
CA ASP A 27 -43.07 13.94 -9.85
C ASP A 27 -44.38 13.64 -9.10
N ASN A 28 -44.29 13.05 -7.91
CA ASN A 28 -45.45 12.75 -7.07
C ASN A 28 -46.09 14.02 -6.50
N ALA A 29 -45.27 14.98 -6.06
CA ALA A 29 -45.76 16.26 -5.57
C ALA A 29 -46.50 16.99 -6.69
N GLN A 30 -45.91 17.11 -7.88
CA GLN A 30 -46.51 17.81 -9.01
C GLN A 30 -47.87 17.22 -9.38
N LYS A 31 -47.98 15.89 -9.55
CA LYS A 31 -49.25 15.22 -9.87
C LYS A 31 -50.33 15.44 -8.80
N SER A 32 -49.94 15.36 -7.53
CA SER A 32 -50.86 15.53 -6.41
C SER A 32 -51.36 16.97 -6.31
N LEU A 33 -50.47 17.94 -6.56
CA LEU A 33 -50.79 19.36 -6.60
C LEU A 33 -51.64 19.74 -7.83
N GLU A 34 -51.39 19.13 -8.99
CA GLU A 34 -52.24 19.26 -10.18
C GLU A 34 -53.67 18.82 -9.88
N SER A 35 -53.84 17.63 -9.28
CA SER A 35 -55.16 17.13 -8.87
C SER A 35 -55.83 18.04 -7.83
N LEU A 36 -55.08 18.60 -6.87
CA LEU A 36 -55.62 19.53 -5.88
C LEU A 36 -56.10 20.83 -6.56
N TRP A 37 -55.28 21.39 -7.44
CA TRP A 37 -55.60 22.61 -8.18
C TRP A 37 -56.85 22.43 -9.06
N GLN A 38 -56.93 21.34 -9.83
CA GLN A 38 -58.08 21.05 -10.70
C GLN A 38 -59.39 20.90 -9.91
N LYS A 39 -59.37 20.31 -8.71
CA LYS A 39 -60.55 20.14 -7.85
C LYS A 39 -61.07 21.46 -7.25
N GLN A 40 -60.21 22.46 -7.12
CA GLN A 40 -60.48 23.71 -6.37
C GLN A 40 -60.64 24.94 -7.29
N SER A 41 -60.55 24.78 -8.62
CA SER A 41 -60.52 25.89 -9.60
C SER A 41 -61.89 26.49 -9.96
N GLY A 42 -62.96 26.19 -9.21
CA GLY A 42 -64.35 26.52 -9.60
C GLY A 42 -64.84 27.93 -9.26
N GLU A 43 -64.43 28.51 -8.12
CA GLU A 43 -65.08 29.73 -7.60
C GLU A 43 -64.20 31.00 -7.62
N ASN A 44 -62.86 30.86 -7.58
CA ASN A 44 -61.92 31.99 -7.75
C ASN A 44 -60.49 31.52 -8.18
N PRO A 45 -60.25 31.28 -9.48
CA PRO A 45 -59.02 30.64 -9.98
C PRO A 45 -57.73 31.35 -9.58
N GLN A 46 -57.71 32.69 -9.63
CA GLN A 46 -56.51 33.49 -9.32
C GLN A 46 -56.11 33.39 -7.86
N LEU A 47 -57.08 33.33 -6.94
CA LEU A 47 -56.81 33.21 -5.51
C LEU A 47 -56.28 31.81 -5.18
N THR A 48 -56.92 30.76 -5.72
CA THR A 48 -56.50 29.36 -5.61
C THR A 48 -55.06 29.15 -6.11
N GLU A 49 -54.75 29.67 -7.31
CA GLU A 49 -53.40 29.56 -7.89
C GLU A 49 -52.34 30.29 -7.06
N ASN A 50 -52.68 31.46 -6.50
CA ASN A 50 -51.77 32.24 -5.67
C ASN A 50 -51.47 31.53 -4.35
N GLU A 51 -52.46 30.95 -3.67
CA GLU A 51 -52.26 30.23 -2.42
C GLU A 51 -51.38 28.97 -2.61
N ILE A 52 -51.66 28.18 -3.65
CA ILE A 52 -50.83 27.01 -4.02
C ILE A 52 -49.41 27.46 -4.39
N ARG A 53 -49.27 28.52 -5.20
CA ARG A 53 -47.96 29.06 -5.60
C ARG A 53 -47.15 29.50 -4.40
N MET A 54 -47.76 30.20 -3.44
CA MET A 54 -47.07 30.68 -2.23
C MET A 54 -46.60 29.52 -1.34
N ALA A 55 -47.41 28.47 -1.18
CA ALA A 55 -47.01 27.28 -0.43
C ALA A 55 -45.84 26.54 -1.10
N ILE A 56 -45.89 26.35 -2.42
CA ILE A 56 -44.80 25.74 -3.20
C ILE A 56 -43.50 26.54 -3.04
N LEU A 57 -43.57 27.87 -3.25
CA LEU A 57 -42.40 28.75 -3.09
C LEU A 57 -41.83 28.69 -1.67
N HIS A 58 -42.69 28.68 -0.66
CA HIS A 58 -42.26 28.59 0.74
C HIS A 58 -41.54 27.27 1.04
N PHE A 59 -42.14 26.13 0.66
CA PHE A 59 -41.56 24.81 0.88
C PHE A 59 -40.17 24.69 0.24
N TYR A 60 -40.07 25.00 -1.06
CA TYR A 60 -38.79 24.88 -1.77
C TYR A 60 -37.73 25.83 -1.22
N HIS A 61 -38.13 27.03 -0.77
CA HIS A 61 -37.23 27.96 -0.11
C HIS A 61 -36.66 27.39 1.19
N GLN A 62 -37.49 26.75 2.03
CA GLN A 62 -37.03 26.07 3.24
C GLN A 62 -36.07 24.92 2.92
N CYS A 63 -36.29 24.23 1.81
CA CYS A 63 -35.43 23.16 1.30
C CYS A 63 -34.17 23.65 0.56
N GLY A 64 -33.84 24.95 0.62
CA GLY A 64 -32.64 25.53 -0.01
C GLY A 64 -32.72 25.70 -1.52
N LEU A 65 -33.91 25.57 -2.11
CA LEU A 65 -34.19 25.69 -3.53
C LEU A 65 -34.95 26.98 -3.85
N GLY A 66 -34.73 27.51 -5.06
CA GLY A 66 -35.66 28.45 -5.68
C GLY A 66 -36.62 27.68 -6.57
N ALA A 67 -37.89 28.07 -6.58
CA ALA A 67 -38.91 27.45 -7.42
C ALA A 67 -39.57 28.50 -8.32
N PHE A 68 -39.95 28.08 -9.52
CA PHE A 68 -40.77 28.81 -10.46
C PHE A 68 -41.98 27.94 -10.79
N VAL A 69 -43.17 28.51 -10.64
CA VAL A 69 -44.44 27.79 -10.76
C VAL A 69 -45.24 28.41 -11.89
N HIS A 70 -45.53 27.59 -12.91
CA HIS A 70 -46.29 27.99 -14.08
C HIS A 70 -47.52 27.11 -14.25
N TYR A 71 -48.65 27.72 -14.55
CA TYR A 71 -49.91 27.05 -14.84
C TYR A 71 -50.18 27.21 -16.33
N ASP A 72 -50.33 26.10 -17.06
CA ASP A 72 -50.69 26.08 -18.49
C ASP A 72 -51.92 25.23 -18.71
N LYS A 73 -53.02 25.83 -19.18
CA LYS A 73 -54.34 25.21 -19.48
C LYS A 73 -54.87 24.26 -18.40
N ASN A 74 -54.31 23.04 -18.26
CA ASN A 74 -54.66 22.02 -17.27
C ASN A 74 -53.46 21.40 -16.52
N THR A 75 -52.23 21.92 -16.68
CA THR A 75 -51.00 21.40 -16.07
C THR A 75 -50.31 22.43 -15.16
N LEU A 76 -49.70 21.93 -14.08
CA LEU A 76 -48.90 22.71 -13.14
C LEU A 76 -47.44 22.31 -13.30
N HIS A 77 -46.61 23.23 -13.76
CA HIS A 77 -45.19 23.00 -13.91
C HIS A 77 -44.42 23.66 -12.76
N ILE A 78 -43.57 22.87 -12.09
CA ILE A 78 -42.69 23.35 -11.03
C ILE A 78 -41.24 23.16 -11.47
N ILE A 79 -40.55 24.28 -11.71
CA ILE A 79 -39.14 24.28 -12.08
C ILE A 79 -38.33 24.76 -10.89
N THR A 80 -37.37 23.97 -10.44
CA THR A 80 -36.53 24.31 -9.29
C THR A 80 -35.08 24.53 -9.68
N HIS A 81 -34.39 25.43 -8.98
CA HIS A 81 -32.94 25.57 -9.04
C HIS A 81 -32.35 25.63 -7.64
N ILE A 82 -31.09 25.25 -7.49
CA ILE A 82 -30.40 25.31 -6.19
C ILE A 82 -30.06 26.76 -5.86
N LYS A 83 -30.64 27.29 -4.79
CA LYS A 83 -30.37 28.65 -4.27
C LYS A 83 -29.27 28.62 -3.22
N ASN A 84 -29.32 27.67 -2.29
CA ASN A 84 -28.31 27.47 -1.25
C ASN A 84 -27.48 26.21 -1.55
N LYS A 85 -26.24 26.40 -2.00
CA LYS A 85 -25.36 25.28 -2.36
C LYS A 85 -24.97 24.39 -1.16
N LYS A 86 -24.95 24.95 0.07
CA LYS A 86 -24.48 24.25 1.27
C LYS A 86 -25.61 23.50 2.00
N HIS A 87 -26.79 24.11 2.05
CA HIS A 87 -27.94 23.58 2.78
C HIS A 87 -29.11 23.50 1.80
N ASN A 88 -29.30 22.32 1.22
CA ASN A 88 -30.42 22.02 0.35
C ASN A 88 -30.75 20.53 0.40
N ILE A 89 -31.97 20.21 -0.02
CA ILE A 89 -32.53 18.86 0.07
C ILE A 89 -31.71 17.78 -0.66
N TYR A 90 -30.95 18.13 -1.71
CA TYR A 90 -30.07 17.17 -2.38
C TYR A 90 -28.85 16.83 -1.51
N VAL A 91 -28.25 17.83 -0.86
CA VAL A 91 -27.16 17.61 0.10
C VAL A 91 -27.67 16.79 1.27
N ASP A 92 -28.86 17.11 1.80
CA ASP A 92 -29.45 16.40 2.93
C ASP A 92 -29.73 14.93 2.57
N SER A 93 -30.27 14.67 1.38
CA SER A 93 -30.51 13.32 0.87
C SER A 93 -29.21 12.50 0.74
N ILE A 94 -28.14 13.10 0.18
CA ILE A 94 -26.82 12.45 0.14
C ILE A 94 -26.28 12.23 1.57
N CYS A 95 -26.43 13.20 2.47
CA CYS A 95 -25.96 13.07 3.85
C CYS A 95 -26.64 11.89 4.55
N GLU A 96 -27.95 11.74 4.41
CA GLU A 96 -28.69 10.61 4.97
C GLU A 96 -28.24 9.28 4.35
N PHE A 97 -28.11 9.20 3.03
CA PHE A 97 -27.57 8.00 2.36
C PHE A 97 -26.19 7.61 2.94
N LEU A 98 -25.28 8.57 3.06
CA LEU A 98 -23.92 8.34 3.59
C LEU A 98 -23.93 7.94 5.07
N LYS A 99 -24.84 8.49 5.88
CA LYS A 99 -25.00 8.10 7.29
C LYS A 99 -25.49 6.67 7.42
N THR A 100 -26.45 6.25 6.58
CA THR A 100 -26.94 4.86 6.57
C THR A 100 -25.84 3.87 6.16
N HIS A 101 -24.93 4.28 5.28
CA HIS A 101 -23.83 3.45 4.77
C HIS A 101 -22.47 3.78 5.40
N LYS A 102 -22.45 4.39 6.60
CA LYS A 102 -21.23 4.92 7.24
C LYS A 102 -20.12 3.88 7.48
N ALA A 103 -20.47 2.60 7.60
CA ALA A 103 -19.48 1.53 7.75
C ALA A 103 -18.58 1.36 6.50
N LEU A 104 -19.11 1.69 5.31
CA LEU A 104 -18.36 1.61 4.05
C LEU A 104 -17.41 2.80 3.91
N TYR A 105 -17.80 3.98 4.40
CA TYR A 105 -17.10 5.23 4.19
C TYR A 105 -16.55 5.77 5.53
N THR A 106 -15.23 5.69 5.74
CA THR A 106 -14.57 6.36 6.88
C THR A 106 -13.58 7.41 6.40
N GLN A 107 -13.29 8.38 7.26
CA GLN A 107 -12.29 9.41 6.94
C GLN A 107 -10.91 8.78 6.72
N GLU A 108 -10.50 7.77 7.50
CA GLU A 108 -9.22 7.07 7.27
C GLU A 108 -9.18 6.39 5.91
N LYS A 109 -10.22 5.63 5.55
CA LYS A 109 -10.31 4.93 4.26
C LYS A 109 -10.21 5.90 3.07
N ILE A 110 -10.86 7.07 3.17
CA ILE A 110 -10.77 8.12 2.13
C ILE A 110 -9.35 8.74 2.09
N LYS A 111 -8.68 8.93 3.24
CA LYS A 111 -7.31 9.48 3.31
C LYS A 111 -6.27 8.51 2.73
N GLN A 112 -6.38 7.23 3.05
CA GLN A 112 -5.45 6.19 2.61
C GLN A 112 -5.71 5.77 1.16
N GLY A 113 -6.81 6.25 0.54
CA GLY A 113 -7.17 5.90 -0.83
C GLY A 113 -7.58 4.43 -0.96
N GLU A 114 -8.05 3.82 0.12
CA GLU A 114 -8.50 2.42 0.15
C GLU A 114 -9.82 2.22 -0.60
N LEU A 115 -10.59 3.30 -0.76
CA LEU A 115 -11.86 3.28 -1.47
C LEU A 115 -11.65 3.36 -2.97
N THR A 116 -12.15 2.35 -3.65
CA THR A 116 -12.13 2.22 -5.10
C THR A 116 -13.40 2.80 -5.71
N LYS A 117 -13.41 2.92 -7.05
CA LYS A 117 -14.62 3.29 -7.80
C LYS A 117 -15.82 2.37 -7.48
N GLN A 118 -15.57 1.10 -7.22
CA GLN A 118 -16.61 0.12 -6.91
C GLN A 118 -17.28 0.43 -5.58
N ASP A 119 -16.52 0.89 -4.58
CA ASP A 119 -17.04 1.27 -3.27
C ASP A 119 -17.96 2.51 -3.32
N PHE A 120 -17.75 3.38 -4.31
CA PHE A 120 -18.62 4.54 -4.55
C PHE A 120 -19.75 4.27 -5.56
N LYS A 121 -19.82 3.07 -6.14
CA LYS A 121 -20.78 2.75 -7.20
C LYS A 121 -22.22 2.95 -6.73
N GLU A 122 -22.56 2.44 -5.55
CA GLU A 122 -23.92 2.55 -5.00
C GLU A 122 -24.32 4.00 -4.76
N LEU A 123 -23.39 4.83 -4.27
CA LEU A 123 -23.62 6.27 -4.11
C LEU A 123 -23.87 6.97 -5.45
N PHE A 124 -23.06 6.66 -6.47
CA PHE A 124 -23.24 7.26 -7.79
C PHE A 124 -24.51 6.78 -8.48
N ASP A 125 -24.82 5.49 -8.41
CA ASP A 125 -26.05 4.90 -8.96
C ASP A 125 -27.29 5.49 -8.27
N PHE A 126 -27.25 5.67 -6.94
CA PHE A 126 -28.29 6.37 -6.18
C PHE A 126 -28.49 7.80 -6.69
N ILE A 127 -27.41 8.57 -6.86
CA ILE A 127 -27.50 9.97 -7.29
C ILE A 127 -27.97 10.09 -8.75
N GLU A 128 -27.48 9.24 -9.65
CA GLU A 128 -27.88 9.26 -11.07
C GLU A 128 -29.35 8.84 -11.25
N SER A 129 -29.87 7.92 -10.42
CA SER A 129 -31.28 7.50 -10.47
C SER A 129 -32.23 8.48 -9.77
N SER A 130 -31.79 9.09 -8.67
CA SER A 130 -32.65 9.87 -7.78
C SER A 130 -32.69 11.36 -8.09
N PHE A 131 -31.67 11.92 -8.75
CA PHE A 131 -31.53 13.38 -8.90
C PHE A 131 -31.65 13.84 -10.36
N ASP A 132 -32.38 14.94 -10.57
CA ASP A 132 -32.59 15.63 -11.84
C ASP A 132 -31.55 16.74 -12.10
N LEU A 133 -30.26 16.43 -11.92
CA LEU A 133 -29.17 17.41 -11.97
C LEU A 133 -28.06 17.01 -12.95
N GLN A 134 -27.34 18.01 -13.46
CA GLN A 134 -26.13 17.79 -14.26
C GLN A 134 -25.00 17.19 -13.42
N ARG A 135 -24.16 16.35 -14.04
CA ARG A 135 -23.01 15.66 -13.40
C ARG A 135 -22.06 16.59 -12.64
N ASN A 136 -21.79 17.78 -13.16
CA ASN A 136 -20.90 18.74 -12.48
C ASN A 136 -21.49 19.23 -11.16
N THR A 137 -22.80 19.48 -11.13
CA THR A 137 -23.52 19.89 -9.92
C THR A 137 -23.57 18.75 -8.91
N GLN A 138 -23.83 17.52 -9.36
CA GLN A 138 -23.84 16.32 -8.49
C GLN A 138 -22.49 16.16 -7.77
N ARG A 139 -21.36 16.32 -8.47
CA ARG A 139 -20.01 16.23 -7.87
C ARG A 139 -19.79 17.23 -6.74
N GLU A 140 -20.25 18.47 -6.91
CA GLU A 140 -20.12 19.49 -5.87
C GLU A 140 -21.02 19.19 -4.66
N LEU A 141 -22.22 18.67 -4.87
CA LEU A 141 -23.11 18.26 -3.77
C LEU A 141 -22.53 17.08 -2.99
N ILE A 142 -21.92 16.10 -3.67
CA ILE A 142 -21.24 14.97 -3.02
C ILE A 142 -20.09 15.48 -2.15
N LYS A 143 -19.25 16.41 -2.65
CA LYS A 143 -18.18 17.02 -1.85
C LYS A 143 -18.69 17.64 -0.56
N ILE A 144 -19.80 18.38 -0.64
CA ILE A 144 -20.39 19.06 0.51
C ILE A 144 -20.94 18.03 1.51
N ALA A 145 -21.66 17.01 1.03
CA ALA A 145 -22.20 15.96 1.88
C ALA A 145 -21.10 15.15 2.59
N LEU A 146 -20.04 14.76 1.88
CA LEU A 146 -18.88 14.08 2.46
C LEU A 146 -18.23 14.92 3.56
N ARG A 147 -18.09 16.25 3.34
CA ARG A 147 -17.56 17.16 4.37
C ARG A 147 -18.44 17.21 5.60
N ASN A 148 -19.76 17.28 5.42
CA ASN A 148 -20.72 17.34 6.51
C ASN A 148 -20.76 16.04 7.33
N VAL A 149 -20.74 14.87 6.68
CA VAL A 149 -20.87 13.57 7.36
C VAL A 149 -19.57 13.12 8.03
N PHE A 150 -18.42 13.37 7.42
CA PHE A 150 -17.12 12.88 7.90
C PHE A 150 -16.27 13.94 8.61
N GLY A 151 -16.79 15.15 8.82
CA GLY A 151 -16.07 16.23 9.52
C GLY A 151 -14.79 16.68 8.81
N ILE A 152 -14.74 16.54 7.47
CA ILE A 152 -13.56 16.90 6.68
C ILE A 152 -13.40 18.43 6.68
N GLN A 153 -12.22 18.89 7.08
CA GLN A 153 -11.97 20.31 7.25
C GLN A 153 -12.01 21.05 5.90
N ALA A 154 -12.51 22.29 5.90
CA ALA A 154 -12.63 23.12 4.69
C ALA A 154 -11.29 23.28 3.93
N ARG A 155 -10.17 23.33 4.67
CA ARG A 155 -8.81 23.45 4.12
C ARG A 155 -8.31 22.18 3.41
N ASP A 156 -8.85 21.01 3.76
CA ASP A 156 -8.44 19.75 3.16
C ASP A 156 -9.04 19.63 1.75
N ALA A 157 -8.26 19.07 0.83
CA ALA A 157 -8.63 18.96 -0.56
C ALA A 157 -9.31 17.61 -0.84
N LEU A 158 -10.54 17.66 -1.38
CA LEU A 158 -11.29 16.50 -1.87
C LEU A 158 -11.26 16.47 -3.39
N PHE A 159 -10.48 15.55 -3.96
CA PHE A 159 -10.38 15.37 -5.41
C PHE A 159 -11.30 14.26 -5.90
N PHE A 160 -11.87 14.49 -7.08
CA PHE A 160 -12.72 13.56 -7.80
C PHE A 160 -12.06 13.29 -9.13
N LYS A 161 -11.61 12.06 -9.36
CA LYS A 161 -11.01 11.67 -10.64
C LYS A 161 -11.45 10.26 -11.01
N ASP A 162 -12.04 10.09 -12.19
CA ASP A 162 -12.44 8.80 -12.76
C ASP A 162 -13.35 7.92 -11.86
N GLY A 163 -14.09 8.55 -10.94
CA GLY A 163 -14.96 7.87 -9.97
C GLY A 163 -14.29 7.55 -8.62
N GLU A 164 -13.01 7.89 -8.46
CA GLU A 164 -12.32 7.85 -7.17
C GLU A 164 -12.43 9.19 -6.44
N ILE A 165 -12.54 9.12 -5.11
CA ILE A 165 -12.53 10.28 -4.21
C ILE A 165 -11.31 10.19 -3.31
N LYS A 166 -10.44 11.20 -3.35
CA LYS A 166 -9.21 11.25 -2.53
C LYS A 166 -9.21 12.47 -1.63
N LEU A 167 -8.90 12.26 -0.35
CA LEU A 167 -8.75 13.33 0.63
C LEU A 167 -7.27 13.58 0.90
N PHE A 168 -6.82 14.82 0.65
CA PHE A 168 -5.50 15.29 1.04
C PHE A 168 -5.64 16.27 2.19
N ALA A 169 -5.09 15.88 3.35
CA ALA A 169 -5.01 16.76 4.50
C ALA A 169 -4.11 17.96 4.18
N PHE A 170 -4.54 19.15 4.56
CA PHE A 170 -3.73 20.34 4.40
C PHE A 170 -2.61 20.34 5.44
N ASP A 171 -1.38 20.28 4.96
CA ASP A 171 -0.16 20.33 5.77
C ASP A 171 0.50 21.71 5.62
N TYR A 172 0.36 22.55 6.65
CA TYR A 172 0.90 23.90 6.65
C TYR A 172 2.43 23.92 6.54
N GLU A 173 3.11 22.98 7.19
CA GLU A 173 4.58 22.90 7.16
C GLU A 173 5.06 22.50 5.76
N LYS A 174 4.42 21.48 5.15
CA LYS A 174 4.73 21.08 3.77
C LYS A 174 4.50 22.23 2.79
N VAL A 175 3.42 23.01 2.94
CA VAL A 175 3.15 24.18 2.09
C VAL A 175 4.19 25.28 2.30
N LYS A 176 4.58 25.56 3.55
CA LYS A 176 5.62 26.53 3.87
C LYS A 176 6.96 26.12 3.24
N ILE A 177 7.38 24.87 3.42
CA ILE A 177 8.60 24.30 2.83
C ILE A 177 8.56 24.42 1.30
N ASN A 178 7.44 24.08 0.67
CA ASN A 178 7.29 24.18 -0.78
C ASN A 178 7.48 25.60 -1.30
N ASN A 179 6.95 26.58 -0.59
CA ASN A 179 7.10 27.99 -0.95
C ASN A 179 8.54 28.46 -0.75
N GLU A 180 9.23 28.02 0.31
CA GLU A 180 10.64 28.31 0.53
C GLU A 180 11.53 27.74 -0.59
N ILE A 181 11.35 26.46 -0.95
CA ILE A 181 12.12 25.82 -2.02
C ILE A 181 11.95 26.58 -3.35
N ARG A 182 10.73 26.99 -3.70
CA ARG A 182 10.46 27.79 -4.90
C ARG A 182 11.12 29.17 -4.85
N LYS A 183 11.08 29.84 -3.70
CA LYS A 183 11.71 31.16 -3.50
C LYS A 183 13.23 31.11 -3.60
N ILE A 184 13.85 30.04 -3.09
CA ILE A 184 15.31 29.90 -3.19
C ILE A 184 15.71 29.68 -4.65
N ASN A 185 14.99 28.82 -5.38
CA ASN A 185 15.28 28.60 -6.80
C ASN A 185 15.14 29.88 -7.65
N SER A 186 14.23 30.81 -7.31
CA SER A 186 14.10 32.08 -8.02
C SER A 186 15.18 33.12 -7.64
N ASN A 187 15.74 33.03 -6.42
CA ASN A 187 16.66 34.02 -5.86
C ASN A 187 18.02 33.41 -5.46
N ALA A 188 18.47 32.39 -6.19
CA ALA A 188 19.63 31.57 -5.79
C ALA A 188 20.92 32.37 -5.55
N HIS A 189 21.08 33.53 -6.20
CA HIS A 189 22.27 34.39 -6.08
C HIS A 189 22.37 35.19 -4.77
N ILE A 190 21.31 35.27 -3.95
CA ILE A 190 21.23 36.17 -2.78
C ILE A 190 21.22 35.38 -1.45
N ASN A 191 20.84 34.11 -1.49
CA ASN A 191 20.62 33.30 -0.29
C ASN A 191 21.91 32.58 0.12
N VAL A 192 22.58 33.07 1.17
CA VAL A 192 23.81 32.46 1.72
C VAL A 192 23.52 31.85 3.09
N LEU A 193 23.89 30.58 3.28
CA LEU A 193 23.83 29.90 4.57
C LEU A 193 24.99 30.35 5.45
N SER A 194 24.71 30.76 6.70
CA SER A 194 25.75 31.14 7.65
C SER A 194 26.60 29.93 8.06
N ASN A 195 27.89 30.15 8.34
CA ASN A 195 28.78 29.08 8.79
C ASN A 195 28.38 28.51 10.15
N GLU A 196 27.71 29.31 10.99
CA GLU A 196 27.23 28.88 12.31
C GLU A 196 26.03 27.94 12.17
N ASP A 197 25.00 28.32 11.41
CA ASP A 197 23.85 27.47 11.13
C ASP A 197 24.27 26.16 10.47
N LYS A 198 25.21 26.23 9.52
CA LYS A 198 25.77 25.05 8.87
C LYS A 198 26.41 24.10 9.88
N LYS A 199 27.23 24.60 10.81
CA LYS A 199 27.86 23.77 11.85
C LYS A 199 26.83 23.12 12.76
N ILE A 200 25.78 23.85 13.15
CA ILE A 200 24.73 23.30 14.00
C ILE A 200 23.99 22.16 13.27
N LEU A 201 23.66 22.35 11.98
CA LEU A 201 23.01 21.34 11.15
C LEU A 201 23.91 20.12 10.91
N ASP A 202 25.18 20.34 10.58
CA ASP A 202 26.16 19.27 10.40
C ASP A 202 26.28 18.44 11.69
N ASN A 203 26.36 19.10 12.86
CA ASN A 203 26.43 18.42 14.15
C ASN A 203 25.18 17.59 14.46
N ALA A 204 24.00 18.10 14.13
CA ALA A 204 22.74 17.38 14.33
C ALA A 204 22.63 16.12 13.44
N LEU A 205 23.34 16.09 12.32
CA LEU A 205 23.36 14.97 11.38
C LEU A 205 24.51 14.00 11.59
N LEU A 206 25.43 14.24 12.53
CA LEU A 206 26.61 13.38 12.76
C LEU A 206 26.26 11.93 13.11
N SER A 207 25.16 11.70 13.83
CA SER A 207 24.69 10.36 14.20
C SER A 207 23.78 9.72 13.13
N SER A 208 23.42 10.47 12.09
CA SER A 208 22.53 10.00 11.03
C SER A 208 23.32 9.34 9.91
N ASP A 209 22.90 8.14 9.48
CA ASP A 209 23.40 7.55 8.24
C ASP A 209 22.73 8.25 7.03
N MET A 210 23.34 9.35 6.59
CA MET A 210 22.85 10.14 5.48
C MET A 210 22.76 9.34 4.17
N HIS A 211 23.64 8.36 3.95
CA HIS A 211 23.57 7.55 2.74
C HIS A 211 22.26 6.74 2.72
N THR A 212 21.96 6.05 3.82
CA THR A 212 20.71 5.29 3.96
C THR A 212 19.48 6.18 3.86
N ILE A 213 19.50 7.36 4.49
CA ILE A 213 18.38 8.33 4.43
C ILE A 213 18.14 8.80 3.00
N ILE A 214 19.20 9.11 2.25
CA ILE A 214 19.11 9.56 0.86
C ILE A 214 18.51 8.46 -0.03
N VAL A 215 18.96 7.23 0.12
CA VAL A 215 18.43 6.08 -0.64
C VAL A 215 16.94 5.88 -0.33
N GLN A 216 16.57 5.85 0.95
CA GLN A 216 15.18 5.69 1.37
C GLN A 216 14.28 6.82 0.86
N ASN A 217 14.70 8.08 1.01
CA ASN A 217 13.94 9.23 0.51
C ASN A 217 13.77 9.16 -1.01
N THR A 218 14.79 8.75 -1.74
CA THR A 218 14.71 8.58 -3.20
C THR A 218 13.68 7.53 -3.58
N LEU A 219 13.69 6.37 -2.93
CA LEU A 219 12.70 5.32 -3.17
C LEU A 219 11.27 5.80 -2.85
N ILE A 220 11.09 6.52 -1.73
CA ILE A 220 9.80 7.10 -1.35
C ILE A 220 9.28 8.07 -2.41
N ILE A 221 10.17 8.91 -2.99
CA ILE A 221 9.81 9.85 -4.06
C ILE A 221 9.35 9.08 -5.30
N LEU A 222 10.07 8.03 -5.70
CA LEU A 222 9.75 7.22 -6.88
C LEU A 222 8.49 6.36 -6.70
N GLN A 223 8.13 6.04 -5.45
CA GLN A 223 6.90 5.30 -5.15
C GLN A 223 5.68 6.21 -5.08
N ASN A 224 5.79 7.37 -4.43
CA ASN A 224 4.64 8.17 -4.01
C ASN A 224 4.48 9.50 -4.75
N ASP A 225 5.58 10.11 -5.18
CA ASP A 225 5.58 11.49 -5.69
C ASP A 225 5.83 11.56 -7.22
N ILE A 226 6.59 10.60 -7.77
CA ILE A 226 6.94 10.53 -9.20
C ILE A 226 6.80 9.10 -9.72
N HIS A 227 5.90 8.88 -10.68
CA HIS A 227 5.79 7.59 -11.37
C HIS A 227 6.68 7.54 -12.62
N LEU A 228 7.81 6.83 -12.53
CA LEU A 228 8.78 6.65 -13.63
C LEU A 228 8.15 6.08 -14.91
N SER A 229 7.08 5.28 -14.78
CA SER A 229 6.38 4.70 -15.93
C SER A 229 5.51 5.69 -16.72
N ARG A 230 5.36 6.95 -16.28
CA ARG A 230 4.42 7.91 -16.87
C ARG A 230 4.94 9.34 -16.99
N ILE A 231 6.19 9.58 -16.61
CA ILE A 231 6.78 10.92 -16.59
C ILE A 231 7.79 11.08 -17.73
N ASP A 232 7.83 12.25 -18.35
CA ASP A 232 8.88 12.59 -19.32
C ASP A 232 10.16 13.09 -18.60
N ASN A 233 11.27 13.08 -19.32
CA ASN A 233 12.60 13.39 -18.77
C ASN A 233 12.76 14.81 -18.23
N LEU A 234 12.07 15.79 -18.82
CA LEU A 234 12.18 17.20 -18.41
C LEU A 234 11.36 17.44 -17.15
N GLU A 235 10.12 16.98 -17.13
CA GLU A 235 9.27 17.10 -15.94
C GLU A 235 9.82 16.26 -14.77
N PHE A 236 10.44 15.11 -15.06
CA PHE A 236 11.15 14.31 -14.06
C PHE A 236 12.24 15.12 -13.37
N ASN A 237 13.20 15.67 -14.11
CA ASN A 237 14.34 16.38 -13.53
C ASN A 237 13.89 17.64 -12.76
N LYS A 238 12.81 18.29 -13.20
CA LYS A 238 12.21 19.44 -12.51
C LYS A 238 11.58 19.06 -11.17
N ARG A 239 10.81 17.96 -11.15
CA ARG A 239 10.09 17.52 -9.95
C ARG A 239 10.99 16.79 -8.96
N PHE A 240 11.91 15.97 -9.45
CA PHE A 240 12.73 15.11 -8.61
C PHE A 240 13.58 15.92 -7.64
N SER A 241 14.28 16.95 -8.14
CA SER A 241 15.06 17.85 -7.30
C SER A 241 14.21 18.53 -6.22
N PHE A 242 13.02 19.01 -6.59
CA PHE A 242 12.09 19.64 -5.65
C PHE A 242 11.68 18.68 -4.53
N PHE A 243 11.28 17.45 -4.86
CA PHE A 243 10.87 16.46 -3.87
C PHE A 243 12.04 15.97 -3.02
N ALA A 244 13.24 15.79 -3.60
CA ALA A 244 14.44 15.43 -2.85
C ALA A 244 14.74 16.44 -1.74
N ILE A 245 14.68 17.74 -2.07
CA ILE A 245 14.87 18.82 -1.10
C ILE A 245 13.74 18.80 -0.06
N GLN A 246 12.48 18.64 -0.48
CA GLN A 246 11.33 18.60 0.42
C GLN A 246 11.46 17.47 1.45
N LYS A 247 11.81 16.24 1.03
CA LYS A 247 11.94 15.09 1.96
C LYS A 247 13.07 15.30 2.96
N LEU A 248 14.23 15.79 2.50
CA LEU A 248 15.33 16.15 3.39
C LEU A 248 14.93 17.24 4.38
N ARG A 249 14.15 18.23 3.91
CA ARG A 249 13.68 19.33 4.77
C ARG A 249 12.73 18.86 5.86
N LEU A 250 11.80 17.96 5.53
CA LEU A 250 10.92 17.32 6.49
C LEU A 250 11.70 16.46 7.50
N TYR A 251 12.73 15.74 7.04
CA TYR A 251 13.63 15.01 7.94
C TYR A 251 14.33 15.94 8.93
N ILE A 252 14.88 17.07 8.47
CA ILE A 252 15.55 18.05 9.34
C ILE A 252 14.59 18.70 10.34
N GLU A 253 13.31 18.93 9.99
CA GLU A 253 12.34 19.46 10.97
C GLU A 253 12.07 18.49 12.13
N ASN A 254 12.23 17.19 11.92
CA ASN A 254 12.04 16.19 12.96
C ASN A 254 13.25 16.03 13.90
N LEU A 255 14.37 16.68 13.60
CA LEU A 255 15.56 16.63 14.44
C LEU A 255 15.46 17.66 15.57
N ALA A 256 15.90 17.27 16.77
CA ALA A 256 16.00 18.17 17.90
C ALA A 256 17.20 19.12 17.73
N ILE A 257 16.99 20.22 17.01
CA ILE A 257 18.01 21.21 16.69
C ILE A 257 17.68 22.53 17.40
N ASN A 258 18.72 23.25 17.86
CA ASN A 258 18.61 24.62 18.33
C ASN A 258 17.94 25.52 17.26
N HIS A 259 17.37 26.65 17.67
CA HIS A 259 16.61 27.50 16.76
C HIS A 259 17.48 27.99 15.58
N ILE A 260 17.17 27.51 14.37
CA ILE A 260 17.74 27.94 13.10
C ILE A 260 16.59 28.43 12.23
N ASP A 261 16.82 29.50 11.48
CA ASP A 261 15.83 30.04 10.55
C ASP A 261 15.37 28.98 9.53
N SER A 262 14.08 29.02 9.21
CA SER A 262 13.44 28.04 8.33
C SER A 262 14.03 28.05 6.92
N LEU A 263 14.38 29.24 6.40
CA LEU A 263 14.97 29.39 5.07
C LEU A 263 16.40 28.85 5.05
N ALA A 264 17.18 29.05 6.13
CA ALA A 264 18.53 28.51 6.27
C ALA A 264 18.54 26.97 6.20
N LYS A 265 17.61 26.30 6.91
CA LYS A 265 17.42 24.85 6.79
C LYS A 265 17.09 24.41 5.36
N SER A 266 16.27 25.19 4.63
CA SER A 266 15.92 24.92 3.22
C SER A 266 17.12 25.07 2.28
N ILE A 267 17.97 26.09 2.47
CA ILE A 267 19.23 26.26 1.71
C ILE A 267 20.20 25.12 2.01
N TYR A 268 20.31 24.69 3.27
CA TYR A 268 21.14 23.56 3.66
C TYR A 268 20.69 22.26 2.95
N CYS A 269 19.39 21.97 2.94
CA CYS A 269 18.84 20.79 2.23
C CYS A 269 19.12 20.82 0.73
N MET A 270 19.13 22.00 0.09
CA MET A 270 19.51 22.13 -1.32
C MET A 270 20.97 21.75 -1.55
N ASN A 271 21.87 22.26 -0.71
CA ASN A 271 23.30 21.91 -0.77
C ASN A 271 23.51 20.41 -0.50
N LEU A 272 22.75 19.83 0.43
CA LEU A 272 22.80 18.41 0.74
C LEU A 272 22.29 17.54 -0.41
N ALA A 273 21.16 17.90 -1.01
CA ALA A 273 20.64 17.24 -2.21
C ALA A 273 21.65 17.31 -3.37
N HIS A 274 22.31 18.45 -3.55
CA HIS A 274 23.38 18.58 -4.56
C HIS A 274 24.58 17.67 -4.25
N LYS A 275 25.05 17.65 -2.99
CA LYS A 275 26.16 16.79 -2.54
C LYS A 275 25.89 15.30 -2.78
N TYR A 276 24.65 14.86 -2.58
CA TYR A 276 24.25 13.45 -2.73
C TYR A 276 23.57 13.14 -4.08
N ALA A 277 23.67 14.02 -5.06
CA ALA A 277 23.02 13.84 -6.36
C ALA A 277 23.39 12.50 -7.03
N GLY A 278 24.67 12.13 -7.03
CA GLY A 278 25.13 10.86 -7.62
C GLY A 278 24.42 9.64 -7.04
N VAL A 279 24.35 9.55 -5.70
CA VAL A 279 23.65 8.44 -5.01
C VAL A 279 22.17 8.42 -5.36
N MET A 280 21.50 9.58 -5.37
CA MET A 280 20.08 9.66 -5.72
C MET A 280 19.82 9.20 -7.16
N PHE A 281 20.61 9.66 -8.12
CA PHE A 281 20.40 9.31 -9.52
C PHE A 281 20.84 7.88 -9.85
N GLU A 282 21.78 7.30 -9.12
CA GLU A 282 22.07 5.85 -9.21
C GLU A 282 20.88 5.00 -8.75
N VAL A 283 20.17 5.41 -7.69
CA VAL A 283 18.94 4.73 -7.25
C VAL A 283 17.86 4.85 -8.32
N VAL A 284 17.65 6.04 -8.88
CA VAL A 284 16.74 6.25 -10.02
C VAL A 284 17.11 5.36 -11.20
N ALA A 285 18.39 5.27 -11.54
CA ALA A 285 18.88 4.43 -12.62
C ALA A 285 18.59 2.95 -12.37
N LYS A 286 18.81 2.45 -11.15
CA LYS A 286 18.49 1.05 -10.78
C LYS A 286 17.00 0.74 -10.98
N GLU A 287 16.11 1.62 -10.50
CA GLU A 287 14.66 1.45 -10.66
C GLU A 287 14.22 1.50 -12.14
N LEU A 288 14.82 2.40 -12.93
CA LEU A 288 14.57 2.47 -14.38
C LEU A 288 15.06 1.23 -15.13
N LEU A 289 16.24 0.73 -14.77
CA LEU A 289 16.83 -0.49 -15.35
C LEU A 289 16.00 -1.73 -15.00
N GLU A 290 15.44 -1.80 -13.78
CA GLU A 290 14.51 -2.86 -13.40
C GLU A 290 13.20 -2.80 -14.21
N LEU A 291 12.64 -1.60 -14.43
CA LEU A 291 11.49 -1.44 -15.30
C LEU A 291 11.82 -1.79 -16.77
N CYS A 292 13.02 -1.44 -17.23
CA CYS A 292 13.51 -1.78 -18.56
C CYS A 292 13.66 -3.29 -18.74
N SER A 293 14.17 -4.00 -17.73
CA SER A 293 14.32 -5.47 -17.76
C SER A 293 12.96 -6.19 -17.84
N LYS A 294 11.90 -5.56 -17.32
CA LYS A 294 10.49 -5.97 -17.45
C LYS A 294 9.82 -5.50 -18.76
N ASN A 295 10.59 -4.98 -19.72
CA ASN A 295 10.12 -4.44 -21.01
C ASN A 295 9.09 -3.32 -20.89
N ASN A 296 9.18 -2.46 -19.86
CA ASN A 296 8.30 -1.30 -19.74
C ASN A 296 8.60 -0.27 -20.84
N ALA A 297 7.64 -0.06 -21.76
CA ALA A 297 7.83 0.81 -22.92
C ALA A 297 8.17 2.27 -22.56
N ASN A 298 7.64 2.79 -21.46
CA ASN A 298 7.91 4.16 -21.05
C ASN A 298 9.28 4.30 -20.39
N ALA A 299 9.72 3.33 -19.58
CA ALA A 299 11.07 3.31 -19.03
C ALA A 299 12.13 3.19 -20.15
N ILE A 300 11.86 2.35 -21.17
CA ILE A 300 12.71 2.23 -22.35
C ILE A 300 12.84 3.59 -23.05
N LYS A 301 11.72 4.25 -23.38
CA LYS A 301 11.72 5.58 -23.99
C LYS A 301 12.43 6.64 -23.13
N PHE A 302 12.27 6.56 -21.81
CA PHE A 302 12.92 7.45 -20.86
C PHE A 302 14.44 7.30 -20.92
N ILE A 303 14.96 6.06 -20.99
CA ILE A 303 16.39 5.78 -21.13
C ILE A 303 16.89 6.22 -22.52
N GLU A 304 16.15 5.90 -23.59
CA GLU A 304 16.48 6.25 -24.98
C GLU A 304 16.57 7.76 -25.22
N PHE A 305 15.95 8.58 -24.37
CA PHE A 305 16.09 10.03 -24.43
C PHE A 305 17.56 10.46 -24.28
N TYR A 306 18.36 9.78 -23.46
CA TYR A 306 19.76 10.12 -23.17
C TYR A 306 20.74 9.56 -24.20
N ASN A 307 20.52 9.92 -25.47
CA ASN A 307 21.25 9.40 -26.62
C ASN A 307 22.26 10.38 -27.25
N GLY A 308 22.55 11.51 -26.60
CA GLY A 308 23.49 12.50 -27.14
C GLY A 308 22.97 13.35 -28.31
N GLY A 309 21.73 13.12 -28.77
CA GLY A 309 21.12 13.85 -29.88
C GLY A 309 20.71 15.28 -29.53
N SER A 310 20.25 16.03 -30.52
CA SER A 310 19.76 17.40 -30.34
C SER A 310 18.29 17.43 -29.87
N LEU A 311 17.94 18.47 -29.12
CA LEU A 311 16.58 18.77 -28.66
C LEU A 311 16.32 20.27 -28.83
N GLU A 312 15.25 20.63 -29.52
CA GLU A 312 14.81 22.02 -29.60
C GLU A 312 13.87 22.34 -28.44
N LEU A 313 14.25 23.30 -27.60
CA LEU A 313 13.45 23.82 -26.49
C LEU A 313 13.41 25.33 -26.56
N LYS A 314 12.20 25.91 -26.63
CA LYS A 314 11.99 27.38 -26.65
C LYS A 314 12.85 28.09 -27.72
N GLY A 315 13.06 27.47 -28.87
CA GLY A 315 13.85 28.01 -29.98
C GLY A 315 15.38 27.88 -29.83
N GLN A 316 15.87 27.17 -28.80
CA GLN A 316 17.28 26.82 -28.64
C GLN A 316 17.50 25.33 -28.88
N ILE A 317 18.56 25.00 -29.61
CA ILE A 317 18.98 23.61 -29.84
C ILE A 317 19.96 23.23 -28.73
N LEU A 318 19.52 22.39 -27.81
CA LEU A 318 20.33 21.83 -26.73
C LEU A 318 20.77 20.40 -27.08
N LYS A 319 21.91 19.98 -26.54
CA LYS A 319 22.40 18.59 -26.69
C LYS A 319 21.90 17.77 -25.50
N LYS A 320 21.25 16.65 -25.77
CA LYS A 320 20.85 15.69 -24.73
C LYS A 320 22.11 15.06 -24.12
N PRO A 321 22.14 14.75 -22.82
CA PRO A 321 23.20 13.94 -22.25
C PRO A 321 23.26 12.57 -22.94
N LEU A 322 24.46 11.97 -22.97
CA LEU A 322 24.71 10.66 -23.53
C LEU A 322 25.10 9.72 -22.40
N ILE A 323 24.52 8.52 -22.37
CA ILE A 323 24.95 7.47 -21.43
C ILE A 323 26.25 6.87 -21.99
N THR A 324 27.37 7.06 -21.30
CA THR A 324 28.69 6.56 -21.72
C THR A 324 29.35 5.72 -20.65
N ASP A 325 30.06 4.67 -21.07
CA ASP A 325 30.94 3.92 -20.17
C ASP A 325 32.17 4.76 -19.75
N SER A 326 32.99 4.19 -18.86
CA SER A 326 34.23 4.82 -18.38
C SER A 326 35.28 5.08 -19.47
N ASN A 327 35.13 4.45 -20.64
CA ASN A 327 36.01 4.61 -21.80
C ASN A 327 35.42 5.59 -22.84
N GLY A 328 34.24 6.17 -22.57
CA GLY A 328 33.54 7.09 -23.46
C GLY A 328 32.67 6.42 -24.53
N ASN A 329 32.49 5.09 -24.50
CA ASN A 329 31.63 4.40 -25.46
C ASN A 329 30.15 4.54 -25.07
N PRO A 330 29.25 4.78 -26.04
CA PRO A 330 27.83 4.98 -25.75
C PRO A 330 27.11 3.67 -25.39
N TRP A 331 26.32 3.72 -24.33
CA TRP A 331 25.34 2.69 -24.00
C TRP A 331 24.07 2.90 -24.82
N THR A 332 23.90 2.10 -25.86
CA THR A 332 22.62 2.04 -26.59
C THR A 332 21.61 1.19 -25.83
N ILE A 333 20.32 1.41 -26.08
CA ILE A 333 19.24 0.62 -25.45
C ILE A 333 19.41 -0.88 -25.67
N ASN A 334 19.90 -1.30 -26.84
CA ASN A 334 20.16 -2.70 -27.15
C ASN A 334 21.26 -3.29 -26.26
N LEU A 335 22.37 -2.55 -26.05
CA LEU A 335 23.46 -2.96 -25.16
C LEU A 335 22.99 -3.01 -23.70
N ILE A 336 22.19 -2.03 -23.28
CA ILE A 336 21.57 -2.00 -21.95
C ILE A 336 20.71 -3.25 -21.74
N GLN A 337 19.79 -3.55 -22.66
CA GLN A 337 18.93 -4.73 -22.57
C GLN A 337 19.74 -6.04 -22.58
N GLN A 338 20.82 -6.12 -23.35
CA GLN A 338 21.70 -7.29 -23.36
C GLN A 338 22.43 -7.47 -22.02
N ALA A 339 22.94 -6.39 -21.42
CA ALA A 339 23.56 -6.43 -20.10
C ALA A 339 22.56 -6.85 -19.01
N LEU A 340 21.34 -6.31 -19.05
CA LEU A 340 20.26 -6.67 -18.13
C LEU A 340 19.87 -8.15 -18.24
N ARG A 341 19.70 -8.67 -19.47
CA ARG A 341 19.38 -10.09 -19.69
C ARG A 341 20.49 -11.00 -19.18
N SER A 342 21.75 -10.66 -19.46
CA SER A 342 22.91 -11.43 -18.99
C SER A 342 22.92 -11.51 -17.46
N LYS A 343 22.75 -10.38 -16.77
CA LYS A 343 22.68 -10.32 -15.32
C LYS A 343 21.50 -11.14 -14.77
N LEU A 344 20.29 -10.93 -15.30
CA LEU A 344 19.08 -11.61 -14.81
C LEU A 344 19.18 -13.12 -14.91
N ASN A 345 19.76 -13.65 -15.99
CA ASN A 345 19.94 -15.10 -16.13
C ASN A 345 20.86 -15.66 -15.03
N ILE A 346 21.93 -14.96 -14.69
CA ILE A 346 22.86 -15.37 -13.63
C ILE A 346 22.21 -15.24 -12.25
N GLU A 347 21.48 -14.15 -12.00
CA GLU A 347 20.74 -13.98 -10.74
C GLU A 347 19.67 -15.04 -10.56
N PHE A 348 18.98 -15.43 -11.63
CA PHE A 348 18.01 -16.53 -11.61
C PHE A 348 18.67 -17.86 -11.22
N ASP A 349 19.82 -18.20 -11.82
CA ASP A 349 20.56 -19.41 -11.47
C ASP A 349 21.02 -19.40 -10.00
N ILE A 350 21.51 -18.25 -9.52
CA ILE A 350 21.92 -18.06 -8.13
C ILE A 350 20.73 -18.21 -7.18
N GLN A 351 19.60 -17.57 -7.47
CA GLN A 351 18.38 -17.67 -6.67
C GLN A 351 17.87 -19.11 -6.61
N LYS A 352 17.94 -19.85 -7.73
CA LYS A 352 17.58 -21.27 -7.75
C LYS A 352 18.49 -22.11 -6.86
N MET A 353 19.80 -21.88 -6.88
CA MET A 353 20.74 -22.57 -5.99
C MET A 353 20.54 -22.18 -4.51
N GLN A 354 20.18 -20.93 -4.23
CA GLN A 354 19.83 -20.47 -2.88
C GLN A 354 18.56 -21.17 -2.36
N GLN A 355 17.51 -21.24 -3.18
CA GLN A 355 16.29 -21.98 -2.83
C GLN A 355 16.57 -23.46 -2.54
N GLN A 356 17.46 -24.10 -3.31
CA GLN A 356 17.89 -25.47 -3.04
C GLN A 356 18.64 -25.59 -1.70
N SER A 357 19.48 -24.61 -1.35
CA SER A 357 20.14 -24.57 -0.04
C SER A 357 19.14 -24.41 1.10
N ASP A 358 18.12 -23.56 0.92
CA ASP A 358 17.07 -23.34 1.94
C ASP A 358 16.22 -24.60 2.15
N ASP A 359 15.95 -25.37 1.08
CA ASP A 359 15.23 -26.65 1.19
C ASP A 359 16.05 -27.74 1.88
N ILE A 360 17.37 -27.77 1.66
CA ILE A 360 18.28 -28.64 2.42
C ILE A 360 18.28 -28.26 3.90
N ASP A 361 18.23 -26.97 4.23
CA ASP A 361 18.17 -26.52 5.63
C ASP A 361 16.90 -26.99 6.34
N LYS A 362 15.74 -26.94 5.67
CA LYS A 362 14.50 -27.52 6.21
C LYS A 362 14.61 -29.03 6.41
N GLN A 363 15.28 -29.74 5.50
CA GLN A 363 15.49 -31.20 5.63
C GLN A 363 16.40 -31.53 6.81
N ILE A 364 17.50 -30.78 6.98
CA ILE A 364 18.41 -30.91 8.11
C ILE A 364 17.66 -30.68 9.42
N GLU A 365 16.87 -29.61 9.53
CA GLU A 365 16.06 -29.33 10.73
C GLU A 365 15.10 -30.47 11.05
N ASN A 366 14.44 -31.04 10.04
CA ASN A 366 13.52 -32.16 10.24
C ASN A 366 14.26 -33.44 10.69
N ILE A 367 15.44 -33.72 10.12
CA ILE A 367 16.27 -34.86 10.56
C ILE A 367 16.75 -34.64 11.99
N THR A 368 17.26 -33.45 12.35
CA THR A 368 17.69 -33.16 13.72
C THR A 368 16.55 -33.35 14.71
N ARG A 369 15.34 -32.89 14.39
CA ARG A 369 14.14 -33.10 15.23
C ARG A 369 13.81 -34.58 15.38
N THR A 370 13.85 -35.34 14.29
CA THR A 370 13.54 -36.78 14.30
C THR A 370 14.58 -37.57 15.10
N SER A 371 15.87 -37.27 14.91
CA SER A 371 16.97 -37.86 15.69
C SER A 371 16.79 -37.60 17.18
N ASN A 372 16.46 -36.37 17.59
CA ASN A 372 16.20 -36.05 19.00
C ASN A 372 15.02 -36.86 19.58
N GLN A 373 13.96 -37.09 18.80
CA GLN A 373 12.83 -37.91 19.21
C GLN A 373 13.22 -39.39 19.36
N HIS A 374 14.03 -39.90 18.44
CA HIS A 374 14.53 -41.28 18.49
C HIS A 374 15.49 -41.48 19.67
N GLU A 375 16.38 -40.52 19.94
CA GLU A 375 17.26 -40.55 21.12
C GLU A 375 16.49 -40.56 22.44
N LEU A 376 15.42 -39.76 22.55
CA LEU A 376 14.51 -39.78 23.71
C LEU A 376 13.84 -41.15 23.85
N SER A 377 13.28 -41.68 22.76
CA SER A 377 12.62 -42.99 22.74
C SER A 377 13.59 -44.13 23.10
N LEU A 378 14.85 -44.02 22.66
CA LEU A 378 15.90 -44.99 22.94
C LEU A 378 16.30 -44.97 24.42
N LYS A 379 16.42 -43.78 25.03
CA LYS A 379 16.59 -43.64 26.49
C LYS A 379 15.45 -44.29 27.26
N GLU A 380 14.20 -44.00 26.89
CA GLU A 380 13.03 -44.63 27.52
C GLU A 380 13.03 -46.15 27.38
N SER A 381 13.38 -46.65 26.18
CA SER A 381 13.46 -48.08 25.89
C SER A 381 14.53 -48.76 26.76
N HIS A 382 15.70 -48.13 26.92
CA HIS A 382 16.75 -48.60 27.82
C HIS A 382 16.27 -48.66 29.28
N THR A 383 15.60 -47.62 29.78
CA THR A 383 15.04 -47.61 31.14
C THR A 383 13.99 -48.72 31.33
N LYS A 384 13.11 -48.95 30.34
CA LYS A 384 12.10 -50.02 30.38
C LYS A 384 12.76 -51.41 30.35
N ALA A 385 13.83 -51.58 29.57
CA ALA A 385 14.59 -52.84 29.49
C ALA A 385 15.29 -53.14 30.82
N GLU A 386 15.86 -52.13 31.47
CA GLU A 386 16.51 -52.24 32.78
C GLU A 386 15.51 -52.57 33.88
N TYR A 387 14.34 -51.92 33.89
CA TYR A 387 13.24 -52.27 34.80
C TYR A 387 12.80 -53.73 34.62
N CYS A 388 12.56 -54.17 33.37
CA CYS A 388 12.19 -55.56 33.10
C CYS A 388 13.28 -56.56 33.53
N LYS A 389 14.56 -56.18 33.41
CA LYS A 389 15.68 -57.01 33.89
C LYS A 389 15.62 -57.16 35.41
N ASN A 390 15.44 -56.08 36.15
CA ASN A 390 15.37 -56.10 37.62
C ASN A 390 14.14 -56.87 38.12
N ASP A 391 12.98 -56.71 37.46
CA ASP A 391 11.75 -57.44 37.81
C ASP A 391 11.88 -58.94 37.49
N LEU A 392 12.51 -59.30 36.36
CA LEU A 392 12.85 -60.69 36.05
C LEU A 392 13.79 -61.30 37.09
N GLU A 393 14.83 -60.58 37.53
CA GLU A 393 15.74 -61.07 38.57
C GLU A 393 15.01 -61.31 39.89
N SER A 394 14.16 -60.36 40.30
CA SER A 394 13.32 -60.47 41.52
C SER A 394 12.37 -61.67 41.46
N LYS A 395 11.60 -61.82 40.37
CA LYS A 395 10.65 -62.93 40.20
C LYS A 395 11.33 -64.28 40.06
N ASN A 396 12.50 -64.35 39.40
CA ASN A 396 13.30 -65.57 39.36
C ASN A 396 13.81 -65.98 40.75
N GLN A 397 14.19 -65.02 41.60
CA GLN A 397 14.54 -65.31 43.01
C GLN A 397 13.32 -65.81 43.79
N ALA A 398 12.16 -65.17 43.65
CA ALA A 398 10.91 -65.61 44.28
C ALA A 398 10.49 -67.02 43.83
N LEU A 399 10.61 -67.32 42.54
CA LEU A 399 10.32 -68.65 42.00
C LEU A 399 11.23 -69.73 42.60
N ARG A 400 12.54 -69.45 42.70
CA ARG A 400 13.50 -70.36 43.37
C ARG A 400 13.11 -70.62 44.82
N LEU A 401 12.66 -69.60 45.55
CA LEU A 401 12.20 -69.76 46.93
C LEU A 401 10.94 -70.64 47.03
N LEU A 402 9.95 -70.42 46.17
CA LEU A 402 8.71 -71.22 46.13
C LEU A 402 8.98 -72.69 45.78
N VAL A 403 9.88 -72.94 44.83
CA VAL A 403 10.31 -74.30 44.44
C VAL A 403 11.05 -74.97 45.60
N ASN A 404 11.97 -74.27 46.27
CA ASN A 404 12.73 -74.80 47.41
C ASN A 404 11.83 -75.10 48.62
N GLN A 405 10.76 -74.32 48.83
CA GLN A 405 9.81 -74.47 49.93
C GLN A 405 8.70 -75.48 49.65
N LYS A 406 8.68 -76.13 48.47
CA LYS A 406 7.61 -77.04 48.01
C LYS A 406 6.20 -76.40 48.10
N ALA A 407 6.11 -75.14 47.69
CA ALA A 407 4.84 -74.41 47.62
C ALA A 407 3.83 -75.09 46.66
N PRO A 408 2.52 -74.81 46.76
CA PRO A 408 1.50 -75.36 45.87
C PRO A 408 1.81 -75.11 44.40
N LYS A 409 1.57 -76.13 43.55
CA LYS A 409 1.89 -76.10 42.11
C LYS A 409 1.28 -74.90 41.38
N GLU A 410 0.05 -74.52 41.71
CA GLU A 410 -0.65 -73.37 41.13
C GLU A 410 0.11 -72.05 41.33
N GLN A 411 0.79 -71.87 42.48
CA GLN A 411 1.58 -70.65 42.75
C GLN A 411 2.87 -70.60 41.92
N ILE A 412 3.48 -71.77 41.68
CA ILE A 412 4.68 -71.92 40.85
C ILE A 412 4.33 -71.68 39.37
N ASP A 413 3.21 -72.24 38.90
CA ASP A 413 2.76 -72.09 37.52
C ASP A 413 2.39 -70.61 37.23
N THR A 414 1.64 -69.94 38.13
CA THR A 414 1.28 -68.53 37.99
C THR A 414 2.52 -67.62 37.87
N LEU A 415 3.50 -67.79 38.76
CA LEU A 415 4.72 -66.98 38.71
C LEU A 415 5.59 -67.28 37.48
N SER A 416 5.56 -68.53 37.00
CA SER A 416 6.26 -68.92 35.77
C SER A 416 5.62 -68.28 34.52
N GLU A 417 4.29 -68.18 34.47
CA GLU A 417 3.58 -67.44 33.42
C GLU A 417 3.93 -65.95 33.43
N GLU A 418 3.99 -65.32 34.61
CA GLU A 418 4.41 -63.92 34.75
C GLU A 418 5.85 -63.69 34.26
N ILE A 419 6.78 -64.61 34.58
CA ILE A 419 8.16 -64.55 34.09
C ILE A 419 8.20 -64.67 32.56
N ASN A 420 7.45 -65.60 31.97
CA ASN A 420 7.38 -65.75 30.52
C ASN A 420 6.82 -64.49 29.84
N ALA A 421 5.78 -63.88 30.41
CA ALA A 421 5.23 -62.61 29.92
C ALA A 421 6.27 -61.48 29.98
N LEU A 422 7.08 -61.42 31.04
CA LEU A 422 8.17 -60.44 31.16
C LEU A 422 9.32 -60.69 30.18
N ILE A 423 9.66 -61.95 29.90
CA ILE A 423 10.67 -62.31 28.87
C ILE A 423 10.19 -61.82 27.50
N LEU A 424 8.93 -62.07 27.15
CA LEU A 424 8.34 -61.60 25.89
C LEU A 424 8.35 -60.07 25.80
N LYS A 425 7.95 -59.39 26.88
CA LYS A 425 7.96 -57.92 26.96
C LYS A 425 9.39 -57.36 26.80
N LYS A 426 10.39 -57.96 27.46
CA LYS A 426 11.79 -57.57 27.32
C LYS A 426 12.30 -57.77 25.89
N SER A 427 11.95 -58.90 25.25
CA SER A 427 12.32 -59.15 23.85
C SER A 427 11.73 -58.12 22.90
N GLN A 428 10.47 -57.70 23.10
CA GLN A 428 9.84 -56.64 22.30
C GLN A 428 10.57 -55.31 22.47
N ILE A 429 10.92 -54.93 23.71
CA ILE A 429 11.67 -53.69 23.99
C ILE A 429 13.04 -53.70 23.31
N LEU A 430 13.75 -54.83 23.32
CA LEU A 430 15.05 -54.96 22.67
C LEU A 430 14.94 -54.85 21.13
N ASN A 431 13.92 -55.46 20.52
CA ASN A 431 13.68 -55.32 19.09
C ASN A 431 13.41 -53.86 18.70
N THR A 432 12.54 -53.16 19.44
CA THR A 432 12.29 -51.72 19.21
C THR A 432 13.56 -50.88 19.39
N THR A 433 14.44 -51.29 20.31
CA THR A 433 15.73 -50.60 20.51
C THR A 433 16.66 -50.76 19.31
N GLU A 434 16.76 -51.98 18.75
CA GLU A 434 17.54 -52.22 17.53
C GLU A 434 16.99 -51.47 16.32
N GLU A 435 15.67 -51.40 16.18
CA GLU A 435 15.00 -50.63 15.12
C GLU A 435 15.34 -49.13 15.22
N LEU A 436 15.18 -48.54 16.41
CA LEU A 436 15.52 -47.14 16.66
C LEU A 436 17.01 -46.84 16.40
N GLN A 437 17.90 -47.76 16.75
CA GLN A 437 19.34 -47.62 16.47
C GLN A 437 19.63 -47.64 14.97
N LYS A 438 19.00 -48.55 14.21
CA LYS A 438 19.15 -48.60 12.74
C LYS A 438 18.63 -47.33 12.09
N GLU A 439 17.49 -46.82 12.53
CA GLU A 439 16.92 -45.58 12.03
C GLU A 439 17.81 -44.36 12.34
N LEU A 440 18.38 -44.27 13.55
CA LEU A 440 19.33 -43.22 13.90
C LEU A 440 20.59 -43.23 13.02
N VAL A 441 21.14 -44.41 12.72
CA VAL A 441 22.27 -44.54 11.79
C VAL A 441 21.88 -44.08 10.38
N GLY A 442 20.68 -44.45 9.92
CA GLY A 442 20.12 -43.98 8.64
C GLY A 442 20.01 -42.46 8.58
N LEU A 443 19.40 -41.85 9.59
CA LEU A 443 19.24 -40.40 9.72
C LEU A 443 20.59 -39.68 9.77
N ASN A 444 21.58 -40.21 10.49
CA ASN A 444 22.91 -39.61 10.56
C ASN A 444 23.63 -39.63 9.20
N ASN A 445 23.51 -40.73 8.45
CA ASN A 445 24.08 -40.82 7.11
C ASN A 445 23.42 -39.85 6.13
N GLU A 446 22.10 -39.68 6.21
CA GLU A 446 21.37 -38.70 5.41
C GLU A 446 21.76 -37.27 5.79
N HIS A 447 21.88 -36.98 7.09
CA HIS A 447 22.34 -35.69 7.60
C HIS A 447 23.72 -35.30 7.05
N ILE A 448 24.69 -36.23 7.05
CA ILE A 448 26.03 -35.99 6.49
C ILE A 448 25.95 -35.67 5.00
N LYS A 449 25.19 -36.45 4.21
CA LYS A 449 25.01 -36.21 2.77
C LYS A 449 24.39 -34.84 2.46
N LEU A 450 23.42 -34.41 3.28
CA LEU A 450 22.79 -33.10 3.14
C LEU A 450 23.78 -31.97 3.45
N LEU A 451 24.61 -32.12 4.49
CA LEU A 451 25.67 -31.15 4.80
C LEU A 451 26.70 -31.04 3.67
N GLU A 452 27.14 -32.16 3.10
CA GLU A 452 28.05 -32.18 1.94
C GLU A 452 27.42 -31.49 0.72
N SER A 453 26.15 -31.80 0.42
CA SER A 453 25.40 -31.19 -0.68
C SER A 453 25.22 -29.68 -0.48
N LYS A 454 24.99 -29.22 0.76
CA LYS A 454 24.90 -27.80 1.11
C LYS A 454 26.22 -27.08 0.85
N GLU A 455 27.33 -27.70 1.25
CA GLU A 455 28.66 -27.12 1.04
C GLU A 455 29.01 -27.04 -0.45
N GLU A 456 28.69 -28.07 -1.23
CA GLU A 456 28.84 -28.05 -2.70
C GLU A 456 28.03 -26.90 -3.33
N LEU A 457 26.76 -26.73 -2.92
CA LEU A 457 25.92 -25.63 -3.39
C LEU A 457 26.52 -24.26 -3.06
N LYS A 458 27.01 -24.06 -1.84
CA LYS A 458 27.69 -22.81 -1.44
C LYS A 458 28.92 -22.53 -2.31
N GLN A 459 29.74 -23.54 -2.56
CA GLN A 459 30.92 -23.41 -3.43
C GLN A 459 30.50 -23.07 -4.86
N ARG A 460 29.43 -23.67 -5.36
CA ARG A 460 28.89 -23.42 -6.70
C ARG A 460 28.30 -22.02 -6.86
N ILE A 461 27.59 -21.52 -5.85
CA ILE A 461 27.11 -20.13 -5.79
C ILE A 461 28.31 -19.16 -5.83
N ASN A 462 29.31 -19.37 -4.96
CA ASN A 462 30.51 -18.53 -4.91
C ASN A 462 31.31 -18.57 -6.22
N TYR A 463 31.45 -19.74 -6.83
CA TYR A 463 32.08 -19.88 -8.15
C TYR A 463 31.30 -19.13 -9.22
N THR A 464 29.97 -19.18 -9.19
CA THR A 464 29.11 -18.47 -10.14
C THR A 464 29.25 -16.96 -10.02
N PHE A 465 29.31 -16.42 -8.79
CA PHE A 465 29.63 -15.00 -8.57
C PHE A 465 31.01 -14.63 -9.10
N LYS A 466 32.05 -15.43 -8.78
CA LYS A 466 33.43 -15.16 -9.24
C LYS A 466 33.55 -15.20 -10.76
N LYS A 467 32.98 -16.21 -11.40
CA LYS A 467 33.01 -16.39 -12.86
C LYS A 467 32.33 -15.25 -13.60
N ASN A 468 31.26 -14.68 -13.02
CA ASN A 468 30.46 -13.64 -13.65
C ASN A 468 30.67 -12.24 -13.06
N ARG A 469 31.76 -12.03 -12.30
CA ARG A 469 32.05 -10.75 -11.63
C ARG A 469 32.02 -9.56 -12.60
N GLU A 470 32.52 -9.74 -13.80
CA GLU A 470 32.54 -8.69 -14.83
C GLU A 470 31.14 -8.25 -15.25
N ILE A 471 30.16 -9.16 -15.28
CA ILE A 471 28.77 -8.82 -15.65
C ILE A 471 28.11 -7.96 -14.57
N PHE A 472 28.34 -8.29 -13.29
CA PHE A 472 27.87 -7.46 -12.18
C PHE A 472 28.55 -6.09 -12.18
N LEU A 473 29.87 -6.05 -12.41
CA LEU A 473 30.61 -4.81 -12.54
C LEU A 473 30.09 -3.94 -13.70
N GLN A 474 29.83 -4.54 -14.88
CA GLN A 474 29.24 -3.83 -16.02
C GLN A 474 27.87 -3.25 -15.68
N TYR A 475 27.04 -3.97 -14.92
CA TYR A 475 25.76 -3.46 -14.45
C TYR A 475 25.92 -2.27 -13.51
N ASP A 476 26.84 -2.34 -12.54
CA ASP A 476 27.10 -1.25 -11.61
C ASP A 476 27.62 0.00 -12.33
N LEU A 477 28.55 -0.19 -13.28
CA LEU A 477 29.05 0.89 -14.15
C LEU A 477 27.95 1.49 -15.03
N LEU A 478 27.02 0.66 -15.53
CA LEU A 478 25.86 1.13 -16.28
C LEU A 478 24.90 1.93 -15.38
N CYS A 479 24.67 1.50 -14.13
CA CYS A 479 23.85 2.25 -13.18
C CYS A 479 24.44 3.64 -12.92
N HIS A 480 25.76 3.70 -12.73
CA HIS A 480 26.48 4.96 -12.55
C HIS A 480 26.38 5.86 -13.78
N ALA A 481 26.70 5.33 -14.97
CA ALA A 481 26.63 6.06 -16.24
C ALA A 481 25.23 6.60 -16.55
N LEU A 482 24.19 5.80 -16.30
CA LEU A 482 22.80 6.22 -16.48
C LEU A 482 22.41 7.26 -15.44
N GLY A 483 22.81 7.08 -14.18
CA GLY A 483 22.61 8.06 -13.12
C GLY A 483 23.19 9.43 -13.48
N ASP A 484 24.43 9.46 -13.95
CA ASP A 484 25.11 10.68 -14.40
C ASP A 484 24.41 11.34 -15.59
N ALA A 485 24.00 10.55 -16.59
CA ALA A 485 23.26 11.07 -17.74
C ALA A 485 21.92 11.71 -17.31
N ILE A 486 21.19 11.08 -16.39
CA ILE A 486 19.95 11.61 -15.83
C ILE A 486 20.23 12.91 -15.06
N ALA A 487 21.25 12.92 -14.19
CA ALA A 487 21.64 14.07 -13.39
C ALA A 487 22.00 15.28 -14.24
N ASN A 488 22.70 15.07 -15.36
CA ASN A 488 23.06 16.12 -16.31
C ASN A 488 21.86 16.59 -17.14
N GLY A 489 20.76 15.83 -17.18
CA GLY A 489 19.49 16.25 -17.78
C GLY A 489 18.91 17.53 -17.15
N LYS A 490 19.33 17.90 -15.94
CA LYS A 490 18.94 19.17 -15.30
C LYS A 490 19.37 20.41 -16.10
N GLU A 491 20.41 20.32 -16.92
CA GLU A 491 20.88 21.43 -17.77
C GLU A 491 19.89 21.77 -18.90
N LEU A 492 18.91 20.90 -19.14
CA LEU A 492 17.86 21.08 -20.14
C LEU A 492 16.63 21.85 -19.62
N ILE A 493 16.57 22.22 -18.33
CA ILE A 493 15.37 22.75 -17.65
C ILE A 493 15.43 24.26 -17.44
#